data_AF-A0AAU7CPR9-F1
#
_entry.id   AF-A0AAU7CPR9-F1
#
_cell.length_a   1.000
_cell.length_b   1.000
_cell.length_c   1.000
_cell.angle_alpha   90.00
_cell.angle_beta   90.00
_cell.angle_gamma   90.00
#
_symmetry.space_group_name_H-M   'P 1'
#
loop_
_entity.id
_entity.type
_entity.pdbx_description
1 polymer ?
#
loop_
_entity_poly.entity_id
_entity_poly.type
_entity_poly.pdbx_seq_one_letter_code
_entity_poly.pdbx_strand_id
1 'polypeptide(L)'
;MASTAPLPEVNFTAGVDVAPVNLNSYFKDPDAKPDFAIFDTSLGKIPVLLTPATTPKTVANFLNYANKGSYANTIVHRSVPGFIWQGGGYQLGSNSKLNTVPADAPVPNEFGASNTRGTIAMAKLGSDPNSATSQFFFNESNSNAANLDNQNGGFTVFGNVVGDAGLAVMDAIATLPVPSPGPLSSPLNQIPLQNYTAGTTVEPANLVMINNVTTASELFVASSDTPGVATASVQGSSLTVTPQGVGTAQIKVVGYGSDGKSVTSTFVVNVSSSAQLAPPPPSSTTPPPADTTTPQATAPAPSVLVPSARGSLPSTVVVGQRARIQQTVFLTPATSSGTVSQTEQVTLRLSKSPTGSTGAITVARTTAQVNLTEGKQSRVKLLARQLNTSVPAGIYHVLVSVTDPDGSTTTVDTGKTMTVLAARPKAASKR
;
A
#
# COMPACT_ATOMS: atom_id res chain seq x y z
N MET A 1 -21.63 2.04 -12.46
CA MET A 1 -20.84 3.28 -12.59
C MET A 1 -20.29 3.49 -14.01
N ALA A 2 -20.23 4.74 -14.48
CA ALA A 2 -19.69 5.16 -15.78
C ALA A 2 -18.80 6.41 -15.65
N SER A 3 -17.75 6.53 -16.46
CA SER A 3 -16.98 7.79 -16.60
C SER A 3 -17.69 8.69 -17.60
N THR A 4 -18.03 9.90 -17.16
CA THR A 4 -18.77 10.88 -17.97
C THR A 4 -17.85 11.90 -18.65
N ALA A 5 -16.61 12.03 -18.18
CA ALA A 5 -15.55 12.86 -18.75
C ALA A 5 -14.17 12.40 -18.23
N PRO A 6 -13.08 12.63 -18.98
CA PRO A 6 -11.72 12.43 -18.44
C PRO A 6 -11.48 13.39 -17.27
N LEU A 7 -10.76 12.92 -16.24
CA LEU A 7 -10.28 13.80 -15.18
C LEU A 7 -9.31 14.84 -15.79
N PRO A 8 -9.37 16.11 -15.36
CA PRO A 8 -8.51 17.14 -15.90
C PRO A 8 -7.04 16.82 -15.60
N GLU A 9 -6.15 17.05 -16.56
CA GLU A 9 -4.71 17.07 -16.28
C GLU A 9 -4.42 18.17 -15.27
N VAL A 10 -3.64 17.86 -14.24
CA VAL A 10 -3.35 18.81 -13.17
C VAL A 10 -1.87 19.15 -13.21
N ASN A 11 -1.56 20.39 -13.59
CA ASN A 11 -0.20 20.94 -13.51
C ASN A 11 -0.06 21.67 -12.17
N PHE A 12 0.86 21.21 -11.31
CA PHE A 12 1.13 21.81 -10.01
C PHE A 12 2.29 22.78 -10.13
N THR A 13 2.08 23.99 -9.61
CA THR A 13 3.17 24.89 -9.24
C THR A 13 3.49 24.65 -7.77
N ALA A 14 4.76 24.37 -7.43
CA ALA A 14 5.16 24.18 -6.03
C ALA A 14 4.75 25.40 -5.18
N GLY A 15 3.94 25.18 -4.13
CA GLY A 15 3.43 26.22 -3.23
C GLY A 15 2.03 26.76 -3.55
N VAL A 16 1.33 26.20 -4.54
CA VAL A 16 -0.08 26.54 -4.83
C VAL A 16 -0.99 25.37 -4.42
N ASP A 17 -1.91 25.63 -3.50
CA ASP A 17 -2.95 24.66 -3.12
C ASP A 17 -3.89 24.41 -4.30
N VAL A 18 -4.01 23.15 -4.71
CA VAL A 18 -4.98 22.76 -5.74
C VAL A 18 -6.29 22.41 -5.04
N ALA A 19 -7.37 23.01 -5.53
CA ALA A 19 -8.71 22.71 -5.04
C ALA A 19 -9.00 21.21 -5.23
N PRO A 20 -9.55 20.52 -4.21
CA PRO A 20 -9.91 19.11 -4.34
C PRO A 20 -10.85 18.86 -5.53
N VAL A 21 -10.60 17.79 -6.28
CA VAL A 21 -11.40 17.42 -7.45
C VAL A 21 -12.62 16.63 -6.98
N ASN A 22 -13.81 17.13 -7.27
CA ASN A 22 -15.06 16.42 -6.97
C ASN A 22 -15.33 15.32 -8.02
N LEU A 23 -15.07 14.08 -7.64
CA LEU A 23 -15.18 12.88 -8.47
C LEU A 23 -16.60 12.61 -8.97
N ASN A 24 -17.64 13.07 -8.27
CA ASN A 24 -19.04 12.88 -8.71
C ASN A 24 -19.38 13.64 -9.99
N SER A 25 -18.51 14.56 -10.41
CA SER A 25 -18.62 15.27 -11.69
C SER A 25 -18.10 14.44 -12.87
N TYR A 26 -17.30 13.41 -12.60
CA TYR A 26 -16.57 12.61 -13.60
C TYR A 26 -16.97 11.14 -13.60
N PHE A 27 -17.48 10.66 -12.47
CA PHE A 27 -18.03 9.34 -12.30
C PHE A 27 -19.50 9.48 -11.91
N LYS A 28 -20.37 8.75 -12.60
CA LYS A 28 -21.77 8.65 -12.22
C LYS A 28 -22.17 7.20 -12.10
N ASP A 29 -22.80 6.86 -10.99
CA ASP A 29 -23.54 5.62 -10.87
C ASP A 29 -25.04 5.89 -10.85
N PRO A 30 -25.79 5.59 -11.94
CA PRO A 30 -27.23 5.85 -11.98
C PRO A 30 -28.00 5.05 -10.94
N ASP A 31 -27.40 3.95 -10.45
CA ASP A 31 -27.98 3.03 -9.47
C ASP A 31 -27.31 3.18 -8.08
N ALA A 32 -26.67 4.32 -7.79
CA ALA A 32 -25.94 4.55 -6.55
C ALA A 32 -26.83 4.29 -5.31
N LYS A 33 -26.38 3.38 -4.45
CA LYS A 33 -27.01 2.99 -3.18
C LYS A 33 -25.90 2.88 -2.13
N PRO A 34 -26.22 3.07 -0.83
CA PRO A 34 -25.25 2.95 0.28
C PRO A 34 -24.84 1.49 0.53
N ASP A 35 -24.35 0.83 -0.52
CA ASP A 35 -23.99 -0.59 -0.56
C ASP A 35 -22.51 -0.79 -0.22
N PHE A 36 -21.75 0.28 0.05
CA PHE A 36 -20.38 0.15 0.54
C PHE A 36 -20.29 0.31 2.05
N ALA A 37 -19.55 -0.58 2.70
CA ALA A 37 -19.06 -0.43 4.06
C ALA A 37 -17.54 -0.22 4.05
N ILE A 38 -17.06 0.80 4.73
CA ILE A 38 -15.63 1.13 4.84
C ILE A 38 -15.19 0.85 6.27
N PHE A 39 -14.42 -0.22 6.46
CA PHE A 39 -13.78 -0.52 7.72
C PHE A 39 -12.51 0.32 7.84
N ASP A 40 -12.49 1.27 8.76
CA ASP A 40 -11.28 2.00 9.12
C ASP A 40 -10.55 1.22 10.23
N THR A 41 -9.39 0.66 9.92
CA THR A 41 -8.61 -0.17 10.85
C THR A 41 -7.27 0.49 11.18
N SER A 42 -6.62 0.05 12.25
CA SER A 42 -5.26 0.50 12.59
C SER A 42 -4.20 0.16 11.52
N LEU A 43 -4.49 -0.74 10.57
CA LEU A 43 -3.61 -1.09 9.45
C LEU A 43 -4.02 -0.44 8.11
N GLY A 44 -5.15 0.27 8.09
CA GLY A 44 -5.68 0.92 6.88
C GLY A 44 -7.15 0.63 6.64
N LYS A 45 -7.65 1.08 5.48
CA LYS A 45 -9.07 0.95 5.13
C LYS A 45 -9.34 -0.32 4.34
N ILE A 46 -10.44 -1.01 4.69
CA ILE A 46 -10.95 -2.15 3.94
C ILE A 46 -12.36 -1.79 3.46
N PRO A 47 -12.51 -1.32 2.21
CA PRO A 47 -13.83 -1.12 1.63
C PRO A 47 -14.44 -2.45 1.22
N VAL A 48 -15.73 -2.61 1.48
CA VAL A 48 -16.52 -3.81 1.21
C VAL A 48 -17.77 -3.40 0.45
N LEU A 49 -18.04 -4.07 -0.67
CA LEU A 49 -19.33 -4.01 -1.35
C LEU A 49 -20.27 -5.04 -0.73
N LEU A 50 -21.36 -4.57 -0.16
CA LEU A 50 -22.43 -5.36 0.45
C LEU A 50 -23.39 -5.91 -0.61
N THR A 51 -24.08 -7.00 -0.29
CA THR A 51 -24.99 -7.68 -1.22
C THR A 51 -26.44 -7.71 -0.70
N PRO A 52 -27.12 -6.56 -0.55
CA PRO A 52 -28.48 -6.51 0.02
C PRO A 52 -29.54 -7.22 -0.85
N ALA A 53 -29.28 -7.39 -2.15
CA ALA A 53 -30.20 -8.09 -3.05
C ALA A 53 -30.30 -9.59 -2.74
N THR A 54 -29.21 -10.23 -2.30
CA THR A 54 -29.17 -11.66 -1.98
C THR A 54 -29.21 -11.94 -0.48
N THR A 55 -28.79 -10.97 0.35
CA THR A 55 -28.69 -11.11 1.81
C THR A 55 -29.34 -9.92 2.56
N PRO A 56 -30.62 -9.62 2.30
CA PRO A 56 -31.25 -8.39 2.75
C PRO A 56 -31.30 -8.26 4.28
N LYS A 57 -31.60 -9.33 5.03
CA LYS A 57 -31.73 -9.26 6.49
C LYS A 57 -30.36 -9.14 7.15
N THR A 58 -29.37 -9.82 6.61
CA THR A 58 -27.99 -9.79 7.09
C THR A 58 -27.36 -8.43 6.87
N VAL A 59 -27.49 -7.86 5.67
CA VAL A 59 -27.01 -6.50 5.37
C VAL A 59 -27.74 -5.48 6.24
N ALA A 60 -29.06 -5.57 6.40
CA ALA A 60 -29.80 -4.67 7.27
C ALA A 60 -29.32 -4.75 8.74
N ASN A 61 -29.06 -5.95 9.26
CA ASN A 61 -28.50 -6.15 10.59
C ASN A 61 -27.11 -5.53 10.73
N PHE A 62 -26.19 -5.82 9.80
CA PHE A 62 -24.84 -5.28 9.80
C PHE A 62 -24.85 -3.74 9.75
N LEU A 63 -25.66 -3.16 8.86
CA LEU A 63 -25.81 -1.70 8.73
C LEU A 63 -26.41 -1.07 9.99
N ASN A 64 -27.34 -1.75 10.65
CA ASN A 64 -27.89 -1.29 11.92
C ASN A 64 -26.80 -1.20 13.02
N TYR A 65 -25.88 -2.17 13.11
CA TYR A 65 -24.73 -2.08 14.02
C TYR A 65 -23.75 -0.96 13.63
N ALA A 66 -23.46 -0.81 12.34
CA ALA A 66 -22.59 0.26 11.86
C ALA A 66 -23.18 1.64 12.15
N ASN A 67 -24.47 1.85 11.87
CA ASN A 67 -25.18 3.12 12.09
C ASN A 67 -25.33 3.48 13.58
N LYS A 68 -25.45 2.49 14.46
CA LYS A 68 -25.41 2.68 15.92
C LYS A 68 -24.01 3.02 16.45
N GLY A 69 -22.97 2.91 15.61
CA GLY A 69 -21.58 3.02 16.04
C GLY A 69 -21.08 1.83 16.85
N SER A 70 -21.77 0.69 16.83
CA SER A 70 -21.42 -0.49 17.64
C SER A 70 -20.11 -1.15 17.22
N TYR A 71 -19.63 -0.86 16.00
CA TYR A 71 -18.31 -1.30 15.51
C TYR A 71 -17.18 -0.31 15.81
N ALA A 72 -17.48 0.86 16.38
CA ALA A 72 -16.45 1.81 16.76
C ALA A 72 -15.58 1.26 17.90
N ASN A 73 -14.26 1.44 17.79
CA ASN A 73 -13.28 0.92 18.73
C ASN A 73 -13.39 -0.59 18.99
N THR A 74 -13.87 -1.36 18.00
CA THR A 74 -13.85 -2.82 18.07
C THR A 74 -12.47 -3.36 17.73
N ILE A 75 -12.23 -4.64 18.01
CA ILE A 75 -10.96 -5.30 17.71
C ILE A 75 -11.16 -6.50 16.79
N VAL A 76 -10.09 -6.88 16.08
CA VAL A 76 -9.98 -8.22 15.53
C VAL A 76 -9.64 -9.16 16.69
N HIS A 77 -10.64 -9.86 17.21
CA HIS A 77 -10.53 -10.65 18.45
C HIS A 77 -10.09 -12.08 18.23
N ARG A 78 -10.08 -12.54 16.97
CA ARG A 78 -9.62 -13.89 16.58
C ARG A 78 -9.05 -13.87 15.18
N SER A 79 -7.92 -14.54 14.99
CA SER A 79 -7.33 -14.81 13.68
C SER A 79 -6.82 -16.26 13.62
N VAL A 80 -7.05 -16.90 12.48
CA VAL A 80 -6.52 -18.22 12.13
C VAL A 80 -5.90 -18.08 10.74
N PRO A 81 -4.56 -17.93 10.64
CA PRO A 81 -3.89 -17.66 9.38
C PRO A 81 -4.21 -18.68 8.28
N GLY A 82 -4.56 -18.19 7.10
CA GLY A 82 -4.99 -19.00 5.95
C GLY A 82 -6.44 -19.48 6.03
N PHE A 83 -7.18 -19.04 7.04
CA PHE A 83 -8.60 -19.32 7.22
C PHE A 83 -9.37 -18.00 7.34
N ILE A 84 -9.44 -17.40 8.52
CA ILE A 84 -10.26 -16.22 8.77
C ILE A 84 -9.64 -15.32 9.84
N TRP A 85 -10.01 -14.04 9.79
CA TRP A 85 -9.99 -13.18 10.97
C TRP A 85 -11.39 -12.63 11.26
N GLN A 86 -11.70 -12.49 12.55
CA GLN A 86 -13.04 -12.25 13.06
C GLN A 86 -13.07 -10.98 13.93
N GLY A 87 -14.14 -10.20 13.78
CA GLY A 87 -14.37 -8.94 14.48
C GLY A 87 -15.83 -8.76 14.89
N GLY A 88 -16.15 -7.57 15.41
CA GLY A 88 -17.52 -7.20 15.79
C GLY A 88 -18.03 -7.83 17.10
N GLY A 89 -17.16 -8.56 17.83
CA GLY A 89 -17.52 -9.22 19.09
C GLY A 89 -17.08 -8.48 20.35
N TYR A 90 -15.98 -7.72 20.25
CA TYR A 90 -15.36 -7.05 21.40
C TYR A 90 -14.95 -5.63 21.05
N GLN A 91 -15.15 -4.72 22.01
CA GLN A 91 -14.78 -3.31 21.94
C GLN A 91 -13.84 -2.93 23.08
N LEU A 92 -12.89 -2.05 22.78
CA LEU A 92 -12.03 -1.45 23.79
C LEU A 92 -12.78 -0.31 24.48
N GLY A 93 -13.08 -0.50 25.77
CA GLY A 93 -13.69 0.53 26.60
C GLY A 93 -12.71 1.62 27.02
N SER A 94 -13.25 2.74 27.53
CA SER A 94 -12.46 3.87 28.06
C SER A 94 -11.57 3.51 29.26
N ASN A 95 -11.84 2.39 29.92
CA ASN A 95 -11.02 1.83 31.00
C ASN A 95 -9.91 0.89 30.50
N SER A 96 -9.62 0.88 29.20
CA SER A 96 -8.68 -0.01 28.53
C SER A 96 -9.02 -1.51 28.69
N LYS A 97 -10.27 -1.84 29.02
CA LYS A 97 -10.74 -3.23 29.09
C LYS A 97 -11.56 -3.59 27.85
N LEU A 98 -11.48 -4.86 27.46
CA LEU A 98 -12.31 -5.42 26.40
C LEU A 98 -13.69 -5.77 26.94
N ASN A 99 -14.72 -5.18 26.34
CA ASN A 99 -16.13 -5.47 26.62
C ASN A 99 -16.77 -6.15 25.41
N THR A 100 -17.79 -6.97 25.61
CA THR A 100 -18.56 -7.52 24.50
C THR A 100 -19.36 -6.41 23.81
N VAL A 101 -19.48 -6.51 22.49
CA VAL A 101 -20.45 -5.70 21.74
C VAL A 101 -21.85 -6.21 22.10
N PRO A 102 -22.79 -5.36 22.52
CA PRO A 102 -24.16 -5.77 22.81
C PRO A 102 -24.83 -6.43 21.59
N ALA A 103 -25.44 -7.59 21.80
CA ALA A 103 -26.12 -8.31 20.73
C ALA A 103 -27.59 -7.83 20.59
N ASP A 104 -28.00 -7.57 19.36
CA ASP A 104 -29.39 -7.42 18.95
C ASP A 104 -29.97 -8.84 18.72
N ALA A 105 -31.26 -8.92 18.37
CA ALA A 105 -31.89 -10.18 18.01
C ALA A 105 -31.16 -10.84 16.82
N PRO A 106 -31.01 -12.19 16.83
CA PRO A 106 -30.29 -12.86 15.77
C PRO A 106 -31.05 -12.83 14.44
N VAL A 107 -30.31 -12.89 13.34
CA VAL A 107 -30.86 -12.95 11.99
C VAL A 107 -30.87 -14.36 11.42
N PRO A 108 -31.86 -14.69 10.57
CA PRO A 108 -31.87 -15.97 9.87
C PRO A 108 -30.68 -16.07 8.93
N ASN A 109 -30.17 -17.29 8.73
CA ASN A 109 -29.11 -17.57 7.77
C ASN A 109 -29.63 -17.33 6.34
N GLU A 110 -28.90 -16.56 5.55
CA GLU A 110 -29.16 -16.25 4.14
C GLU A 110 -28.00 -16.75 3.25
N PHE A 111 -27.42 -17.91 3.60
CA PHE A 111 -26.31 -18.47 2.84
C PHE A 111 -26.70 -18.71 1.37
N GLY A 112 -25.78 -18.37 0.47
CA GLY A 112 -25.94 -18.56 -0.97
C GLY A 112 -24.67 -18.29 -1.76
N ALA A 113 -23.91 -17.23 -1.42
CA ALA A 113 -22.58 -16.99 -1.95
C ALA A 113 -21.50 -17.78 -1.18
N SER A 114 -20.49 -18.26 -1.90
CA SER A 114 -19.42 -19.11 -1.35
C SER A 114 -18.43 -18.31 -0.49
N ASN A 115 -17.95 -18.93 0.59
CA ASN A 115 -16.94 -18.36 1.49
C ASN A 115 -15.53 -18.44 0.88
N THR A 116 -15.25 -17.61 -0.12
CA THR A 116 -13.95 -17.51 -0.79
C THR A 116 -13.11 -16.34 -0.29
N ARG A 117 -11.82 -16.28 -0.64
CA ARG A 117 -10.93 -15.20 -0.22
C ARG A 117 -11.50 -13.83 -0.58
N GLY A 118 -11.42 -12.88 0.35
CA GLY A 118 -11.89 -11.51 0.16
C GLY A 118 -13.37 -11.32 0.41
N THR A 119 -14.11 -12.36 0.78
CA THR A 119 -15.51 -12.24 1.21
C THR A 119 -15.62 -11.94 2.71
N ILE A 120 -16.70 -11.26 3.11
CA ILE A 120 -17.08 -11.10 4.52
C ILE A 120 -18.36 -11.90 4.80
N ALA A 121 -18.39 -12.62 5.91
CA ALA A 121 -19.51 -13.45 6.32
C ALA A 121 -19.86 -13.30 7.80
N MET A 122 -21.11 -13.58 8.16
CA MET A 122 -21.58 -13.50 9.55
C MET A 122 -21.08 -14.69 10.36
N ALA A 123 -20.52 -14.42 11.55
CA ALA A 123 -20.20 -15.47 12.51
C ALA A 123 -21.47 -15.92 13.26
N LYS A 124 -21.54 -17.22 13.55
CA LYS A 124 -22.66 -17.86 14.26
C LYS A 124 -22.18 -19.02 15.13
N LEU A 125 -23.04 -19.47 16.03
CA LEU A 125 -22.81 -20.63 16.88
C LEU A 125 -22.75 -21.89 16.02
N GLY A 126 -21.86 -22.82 16.34
CA GLY A 126 -21.63 -24.02 15.53
C GLY A 126 -22.84 -24.95 15.40
N SER A 127 -23.80 -24.86 16.33
CA SER A 127 -24.99 -25.69 16.41
C SER A 127 -26.29 -25.00 16.01
N ASP A 128 -26.24 -23.71 15.66
CA ASP A 128 -27.43 -22.93 15.33
C ASP A 128 -27.17 -22.08 14.07
N PRO A 129 -27.83 -22.40 12.93
CA PRO A 129 -27.64 -21.66 11.69
C PRO A 129 -28.15 -20.22 11.78
N ASN A 130 -29.14 -19.94 12.64
CA ASN A 130 -29.86 -18.66 12.70
C ASN A 130 -29.45 -17.82 13.92
N SER A 131 -28.22 -17.97 14.41
CA SER A 131 -27.74 -17.32 15.64
C SER A 131 -26.84 -16.10 15.40
N ALA A 132 -26.71 -15.64 14.15
CA ALA A 132 -25.81 -14.55 13.80
C ALA A 132 -26.33 -13.21 14.37
N THR A 133 -25.44 -12.43 14.98
CA THR A 133 -25.77 -11.11 15.60
C THR A 133 -24.80 -10.03 15.12
N SER A 134 -23.83 -9.60 15.94
CA SER A 134 -22.88 -8.52 15.62
C SER A 134 -21.60 -8.98 14.94
N GLN A 135 -21.23 -10.25 15.12
CA GLN A 135 -19.91 -10.76 14.75
C GLN A 135 -19.83 -11.14 13.28
N PHE A 136 -18.71 -10.79 12.65
CA PHE A 136 -18.40 -11.12 11.26
C PHE A 136 -16.97 -11.63 11.15
N PHE A 137 -16.64 -12.28 10.03
CA PHE A 137 -15.28 -12.64 9.70
C PHE A 137 -14.99 -12.40 8.21
N PHE A 138 -13.72 -12.14 7.91
CA PHE A 138 -13.22 -12.07 6.55
C PHE A 138 -12.54 -13.39 6.19
N ASN A 139 -12.81 -13.87 4.97
CA ASN A 139 -12.23 -15.09 4.45
C ASN A 139 -10.86 -14.81 3.81
N GLU A 140 -9.83 -15.53 4.26
CA GLU A 140 -8.45 -15.38 3.78
C GLU A 140 -8.10 -16.34 2.63
N SER A 141 -8.90 -17.41 2.45
CA SER A 141 -8.61 -18.45 1.47
C SER A 141 -9.86 -18.97 0.77
N ASN A 142 -9.71 -19.33 -0.50
CA ASN A 142 -10.74 -20.03 -1.27
C ASN A 142 -11.00 -21.46 -0.73
N SER A 143 -10.03 -22.05 -0.03
CA SER A 143 -10.20 -23.37 0.57
C SER A 143 -11.25 -23.39 1.69
N ASN A 144 -11.61 -22.24 2.24
CA ASN A 144 -12.61 -22.13 3.30
C ASN A 144 -13.98 -22.64 2.85
N ALA A 145 -14.33 -22.42 1.58
CA ALA A 145 -15.57 -22.86 0.96
C ALA A 145 -15.84 -24.37 1.19
N ALA A 146 -14.80 -25.21 1.16
CA ALA A 146 -14.94 -26.65 1.36
C ALA A 146 -15.61 -27.01 2.71
N ASN A 147 -15.42 -26.18 3.74
CA ASN A 147 -15.98 -26.39 5.07
C ASN A 147 -17.12 -25.40 5.40
N LEU A 148 -16.89 -24.10 5.21
CA LEU A 148 -17.83 -23.05 5.61
C LEU A 148 -19.13 -23.04 4.79
N ASP A 149 -19.13 -23.55 3.56
CA ASP A 149 -20.34 -23.59 2.75
C ASP A 149 -21.24 -24.78 3.11
N ASN A 150 -20.66 -25.84 3.70
CA ASN A 150 -21.34 -27.12 3.91
C ASN A 150 -21.78 -27.34 5.37
N GLN A 151 -21.10 -26.70 6.33
CA GLN A 151 -21.40 -26.92 7.75
C GLN A 151 -22.48 -25.96 8.27
N ASN A 152 -23.32 -26.45 9.19
CA ASN A 152 -24.30 -25.63 9.91
C ASN A 152 -25.15 -24.73 8.96
N GLY A 153 -25.58 -25.28 7.82
CA GLY A 153 -26.36 -24.56 6.81
C GLY A 153 -25.60 -23.52 5.98
N GLY A 154 -24.26 -23.53 6.02
CA GLY A 154 -23.41 -22.53 5.38
C GLY A 154 -23.26 -21.26 6.23
N PHE A 155 -22.26 -20.44 5.97
CA PHE A 155 -22.08 -19.12 6.61
C PHE A 155 -22.42 -18.01 5.63
N THR A 156 -23.38 -17.15 5.98
CA THR A 156 -23.90 -16.09 5.10
C THR A 156 -22.81 -15.09 4.74
N VAL A 157 -22.31 -15.17 3.50
CA VAL A 157 -21.50 -14.14 2.86
C VAL A 157 -22.40 -12.98 2.44
N PHE A 158 -22.12 -11.79 2.94
CA PHE A 158 -22.96 -10.60 2.72
C PHE A 158 -22.20 -9.43 2.08
N GLY A 159 -20.96 -9.65 1.66
CA GLY A 159 -20.18 -8.67 0.92
C GLY A 159 -18.79 -9.16 0.50
N ASN A 160 -18.10 -8.32 -0.27
CA ASN A 160 -16.77 -8.59 -0.83
C ASN A 160 -15.86 -7.37 -0.68
N VAL A 161 -14.60 -7.59 -0.30
CA VAL A 161 -13.57 -6.55 -0.28
C VAL A 161 -13.33 -6.03 -1.69
N VAL A 162 -13.21 -4.72 -1.81
CA VAL A 162 -13.10 -4.01 -3.08
C VAL A 162 -11.69 -3.44 -3.25
N GLY A 163 -11.07 -3.74 -4.39
CA GLY A 163 -9.78 -3.20 -4.79
C GLY A 163 -8.57 -3.82 -4.09
N ASP A 164 -7.43 -3.77 -4.78
CA ASP A 164 -6.18 -4.40 -4.33
C ASP A 164 -5.66 -3.83 -3.01
N ALA A 165 -5.85 -2.52 -2.78
CA ALA A 165 -5.45 -1.88 -1.54
C ALA A 165 -6.24 -2.40 -0.33
N GLY A 166 -7.55 -2.62 -0.48
CA GLY A 166 -8.39 -3.19 0.57
C GLY A 166 -8.00 -4.64 0.88
N LEU A 167 -7.77 -5.44 -0.17
CA LEU A 167 -7.28 -6.81 -0.04
C LEU A 167 -5.90 -6.86 0.64
N ALA A 168 -4.99 -5.94 0.32
CA ALA A 168 -3.67 -5.87 0.93
C ALA A 168 -3.75 -5.56 2.44
N VAL A 169 -4.67 -4.68 2.87
CA VAL A 169 -4.89 -4.42 4.30
C VAL A 169 -5.49 -5.64 4.99
N MET A 170 -6.48 -6.30 4.37
CA MET A 170 -7.06 -7.55 4.87
C MET A 170 -5.99 -8.63 5.07
N ASP A 171 -5.10 -8.81 4.09
CA ASP A 171 -3.98 -9.75 4.19
C ASP A 171 -2.97 -9.32 5.26
N ALA A 172 -2.68 -8.02 5.38
CA ALA A 172 -1.73 -7.54 6.40
C ALA A 172 -2.21 -7.90 7.81
N ILE A 173 -3.51 -7.76 8.10
CA ILE A 173 -4.11 -8.21 9.36
C ILE A 173 -3.91 -9.72 9.57
N ALA A 174 -4.17 -10.53 8.54
CA ALA A 174 -4.02 -11.99 8.57
C ALA A 174 -2.58 -12.45 8.85
N THR A 175 -1.58 -11.67 8.43
CA THR A 175 -0.15 -11.98 8.66
C THR A 175 0.34 -11.65 10.08
N LEU A 176 -0.46 -10.97 10.89
CA LEU A 176 -0.04 -10.61 12.24
C LEU A 176 0.13 -11.85 13.13
N PRO A 177 1.15 -11.86 14.02
CA PRO A 177 1.36 -12.98 14.93
C PRO A 177 0.14 -13.24 15.82
N VAL A 178 -0.26 -14.50 15.89
CA VAL A 178 -1.20 -15.03 16.88
C VAL A 178 -0.38 -15.83 17.89
N PRO A 179 -0.08 -15.31 19.10
CA PRO A 179 0.79 -16.00 20.04
C PRO A 179 0.22 -17.35 20.49
N SER A 180 1.11 -18.32 20.72
CA SER A 180 0.76 -19.66 21.22
C SER A 180 1.77 -20.10 22.30
N PRO A 181 1.35 -20.29 23.57
CA PRO A 181 -0.02 -20.09 24.07
C PRO A 181 -0.46 -18.62 23.95
N GLY A 182 -1.77 -18.40 23.74
CA GLY A 182 -2.34 -17.06 23.65
C GLY A 182 -2.22 -16.32 24.99
N PRO A 183 -1.99 -15.00 24.97
CA PRO A 183 -1.75 -14.22 26.20
C PRO A 183 -3.05 -13.90 26.96
N LEU A 184 -4.21 -14.08 26.33
CA LEU A 184 -5.53 -13.90 26.92
C LEU A 184 -6.25 -15.25 27.03
N SER A 185 -7.18 -15.34 27.98
CA SER A 185 -8.04 -16.51 28.13
C SER A 185 -9.02 -16.66 26.97
N SER A 186 -9.56 -17.88 26.79
CA SER A 186 -10.71 -18.11 25.92
C SER A 186 -11.84 -17.13 26.25
N PRO A 187 -12.54 -16.55 25.25
CA PRO A 187 -12.43 -16.83 23.81
C PRO A 187 -11.41 -15.96 23.04
N LEU A 188 -10.57 -15.19 23.74
CA LEU A 188 -9.59 -14.26 23.14
C LEU A 188 -8.18 -14.85 23.01
N ASN A 189 -8.03 -16.16 23.17
CA ASN A 189 -6.76 -16.86 23.12
C ASN A 189 -6.18 -17.00 21.69
N GLN A 190 -6.91 -16.57 20.66
CA GLN A 190 -6.46 -16.54 19.25
C GLN A 190 -6.37 -15.11 18.71
N ILE A 191 -6.14 -14.12 19.57
CA ILE A 191 -6.07 -12.71 19.19
C ILE A 191 -4.78 -12.41 18.38
N PRO A 192 -4.87 -11.79 17.19
CA PRO A 192 -3.69 -11.29 16.49
C PRO A 192 -3.16 -10.04 17.19
N LEU A 193 -1.85 -9.96 17.38
CA LEU A 193 -1.21 -8.84 18.07
C LEU A 193 -0.07 -8.23 17.24
N GLN A 194 -0.03 -6.89 17.22
CA GLN A 194 1.07 -6.12 16.64
C GLN A 194 2.05 -5.68 17.73
N ASN A 195 3.35 -5.69 17.42
CA ASN A 195 4.41 -5.21 18.32
C ASN A 195 4.38 -5.84 19.73
N TYR A 196 3.86 -7.07 19.86
CA TYR A 196 3.74 -7.78 21.13
C TYR A 196 5.01 -8.58 21.44
N THR A 197 5.44 -8.52 22.70
CA THR A 197 6.56 -9.32 23.21
C THR A 197 6.01 -10.45 24.06
N ALA A 198 6.34 -11.71 23.72
CA ALA A 198 5.85 -12.86 24.46
C ALA A 198 6.19 -12.77 25.96
N GLY A 199 5.19 -12.97 26.82
CA GLY A 199 5.33 -12.92 28.27
C GLY A 199 5.06 -11.55 28.91
N THR A 200 4.79 -10.51 28.11
CA THR A 200 4.32 -9.21 28.64
C THR A 200 2.80 -9.16 28.68
N THR A 201 2.27 -8.19 29.44
CA THR A 201 0.85 -7.79 29.37
C THR A 201 0.51 -7.33 27.96
N VAL A 202 -0.71 -7.65 27.51
CA VAL A 202 -1.24 -7.12 26.25
C VAL A 202 -1.71 -5.68 26.49
N GLU A 203 -1.12 -4.75 25.76
CA GLU A 203 -1.50 -3.34 25.81
C GLU A 203 -2.46 -2.98 24.67
N PRO A 204 -3.27 -1.92 24.80
CA PRO A 204 -4.15 -1.44 23.73
C PRO A 204 -3.44 -1.22 22.39
N ALA A 205 -2.19 -0.75 22.42
CA ALA A 205 -1.38 -0.54 21.22
C ALA A 205 -1.02 -1.86 20.48
N ASN A 206 -1.11 -3.01 21.16
CA ASN A 206 -0.91 -4.31 20.54
C ASN A 206 -2.14 -4.83 19.79
N LEU A 207 -3.32 -4.24 20.03
CA LEU A 207 -4.57 -4.69 19.45
C LEU A 207 -4.71 -4.19 18.00
N VAL A 208 -5.28 -5.03 17.15
CA VAL A 208 -5.73 -4.60 15.82
C VAL A 208 -7.10 -3.95 15.98
N MET A 209 -7.14 -2.63 15.86
CA MET A 209 -8.34 -1.85 16.04
C MET A 209 -9.15 -1.76 14.74
N ILE A 210 -10.46 -1.89 14.87
CA ILE A 210 -11.44 -1.39 13.91
C ILE A 210 -11.97 -0.10 14.54
N ASN A 211 -11.43 1.03 14.08
CA ASN A 211 -11.70 2.35 14.64
C ASN A 211 -13.17 2.72 14.42
N ASN A 212 -13.67 2.48 13.21
CA ASN A 212 -15.07 2.69 12.85
C ASN A 212 -15.43 1.91 11.58
N VAL A 213 -16.73 1.74 11.34
CA VAL A 213 -17.29 1.25 10.08
C VAL A 213 -18.29 2.28 9.57
N THR A 214 -18.04 2.85 8.39
CA THR A 214 -18.92 3.85 7.78
C THR A 214 -19.54 3.34 6.48
N THR A 215 -20.66 3.91 6.07
CA THR A 215 -21.32 3.58 4.80
C THR A 215 -21.03 4.63 3.74
N ALA A 216 -20.95 4.21 2.48
CA ALA A 216 -20.83 5.12 1.35
C ALA A 216 -21.72 4.66 0.19
N SER A 217 -22.28 5.62 -0.56
CA SER A 217 -23.07 5.34 -1.77
C SER A 217 -22.20 5.10 -3.00
N GLU A 218 -20.99 5.64 -2.98
CA GLU A 218 -19.99 5.50 -4.03
C GLU A 218 -18.63 5.35 -3.35
N LEU A 219 -17.77 4.54 -3.96
CA LEU A 219 -16.42 4.32 -3.46
C LEU A 219 -15.41 4.70 -4.52
N PHE A 220 -14.44 5.51 -4.11
CA PHE A 220 -13.33 5.91 -4.96
C PHE A 220 -12.01 5.56 -4.30
N VAL A 221 -11.10 5.01 -5.10
CA VAL A 221 -9.72 4.70 -4.69
C VAL A 221 -8.78 5.38 -5.65
N ALA A 222 -7.79 6.11 -5.13
CA ALA A 222 -6.74 6.72 -5.95
C ALA A 222 -5.38 6.13 -5.60
N SER A 223 -4.52 6.04 -6.60
CA SER A 223 -3.13 5.61 -6.47
C SER A 223 -2.23 6.42 -7.38
N SER A 224 -0.99 6.65 -6.96
CA SER A 224 0.05 7.24 -7.78
C SER A 224 1.05 6.17 -8.20
N ASP A 225 1.46 6.18 -9.47
CA ASP A 225 2.58 5.33 -9.94
C ASP A 225 3.94 5.80 -9.40
N THR A 226 4.03 7.08 -9.03
CA THR A 226 5.24 7.75 -8.58
C THR A 226 4.93 8.57 -7.32
N PRO A 227 4.72 7.91 -6.15
CA PRO A 227 4.37 8.60 -4.91
C PRO A 227 5.38 9.66 -4.46
N GLY A 228 6.66 9.54 -4.89
CA GLY A 228 7.70 10.53 -4.60
C GLY A 228 7.56 11.85 -5.38
N VAL A 229 6.75 11.88 -6.44
CA VAL A 229 6.44 13.08 -7.23
C VAL A 229 5.10 13.67 -6.81
N ALA A 230 4.06 12.83 -6.74
CA ALA A 230 2.75 13.24 -6.23
C ALA A 230 2.05 12.06 -5.58
N THR A 231 1.37 12.28 -4.48
CA THR A 231 0.45 11.33 -3.87
C THR A 231 -0.99 11.72 -4.16
N ALA A 232 -1.90 10.76 -4.10
CA ALA A 232 -3.33 11.00 -4.23
C ALA A 232 -4.06 10.35 -3.06
N SER A 233 -5.04 11.07 -2.52
CA SER A 233 -5.90 10.61 -1.44
C SER A 233 -7.34 10.93 -1.78
N VAL A 234 -8.26 10.09 -1.31
CA VAL A 234 -9.69 10.29 -1.55
C VAL A 234 -10.44 10.28 -0.22
N GLN A 235 -11.28 11.27 -0.03
CA GLN A 235 -12.21 11.37 1.10
C GLN A 235 -13.63 11.58 0.55
N GLY A 236 -14.47 10.55 0.67
CA GLY A 236 -15.77 10.55 0.00
C GLY A 236 -15.60 10.66 -1.51
N SER A 237 -16.15 11.70 -2.11
CA SER A 237 -15.99 12.04 -3.52
C SER A 237 -14.87 13.04 -3.81
N SER A 238 -14.15 13.49 -2.79
CA SER A 238 -13.12 14.52 -2.92
C SER A 238 -11.75 13.88 -3.14
N LEU A 239 -11.17 14.09 -4.32
CA LEU A 239 -9.80 13.70 -4.64
C LEU A 239 -8.85 14.86 -4.31
N THR A 240 -7.88 14.59 -3.45
CA THR A 240 -6.77 15.50 -3.15
C THR A 240 -5.48 14.88 -3.68
N VAL A 241 -4.81 15.59 -4.58
CA VAL A 241 -3.48 15.26 -5.06
C VAL A 241 -2.48 16.18 -4.38
N THR A 242 -1.45 15.59 -3.77
CA THR A 242 -0.43 16.32 -3.02
C THR A 242 0.92 16.16 -3.73
N PRO A 243 1.50 17.25 -4.27
CA PRO A 243 2.83 17.20 -4.83
C PRO A 243 3.87 16.92 -3.74
N GLN A 244 4.82 16.03 -4.02
CA GLN A 244 5.89 15.60 -3.12
C GLN A 244 7.28 15.97 -3.66
N GLY A 245 7.43 16.04 -4.98
CA GLY A 245 8.71 16.32 -5.63
C GLY A 245 8.52 16.71 -7.09
N VAL A 246 9.52 17.38 -7.65
CA VAL A 246 9.54 17.80 -9.06
C VAL A 246 9.55 16.57 -9.96
N GLY A 247 8.74 16.56 -11.02
CA GLY A 247 8.65 15.46 -11.97
C GLY A 247 7.23 15.23 -12.47
N THR A 248 7.02 14.05 -13.05
CA THR A 248 5.71 13.64 -13.58
C THR A 248 5.25 12.37 -12.87
N ALA A 249 3.98 12.32 -12.47
CA ALA A 249 3.31 11.15 -11.90
C ALA A 249 2.00 10.87 -12.66
N GLN A 250 1.60 9.61 -12.76
CA GLN A 250 0.25 9.24 -13.18
C GLN A 250 -0.60 8.91 -11.95
N ILE A 251 -1.72 9.61 -11.84
CA ILE A 251 -2.74 9.32 -10.83
C ILE A 251 -3.83 8.48 -11.48
N LYS A 252 -3.99 7.26 -10.97
CA LYS A 252 -5.09 6.35 -11.32
C LYS A 252 -6.18 6.47 -10.27
N VAL A 253 -7.39 6.78 -10.69
CA VAL A 253 -8.61 6.80 -9.87
C VAL A 253 -9.53 5.69 -10.34
N VAL A 254 -9.99 4.87 -9.40
CA VAL A 254 -10.95 3.80 -9.62
C VAL A 254 -12.22 4.13 -8.84
N GLY A 255 -13.32 4.36 -9.54
CA GLY A 255 -14.65 4.44 -8.95
C GLY A 255 -15.34 3.08 -9.02
N TYR A 256 -15.99 2.67 -7.94
CA TYR A 256 -16.77 1.43 -7.86
C TYR A 256 -18.26 1.77 -7.74
N GLY A 257 -19.08 1.16 -8.60
CA GLY A 257 -20.54 1.27 -8.55
C GLY A 257 -21.18 0.24 -7.63
N SER A 258 -22.44 0.46 -7.30
CA SER A 258 -23.30 -0.46 -6.53
C SER A 258 -23.50 -1.80 -7.24
N ASP A 259 -23.33 -1.86 -8.57
CA ASP A 259 -23.31 -3.09 -9.37
C ASP A 259 -22.00 -3.88 -9.27
N GLY A 260 -21.06 -3.42 -8.46
CA GLY A 260 -19.73 -4.00 -8.26
C GLY A 260 -18.76 -3.79 -9.42
N LYS A 261 -19.18 -3.10 -10.49
CA LYS A 261 -18.26 -2.76 -11.59
C LYS A 261 -17.42 -1.55 -11.21
N SER A 262 -16.16 -1.61 -11.63
CA SER A 262 -15.22 -0.51 -11.46
C SER A 262 -15.00 0.24 -12.77
N VAL A 263 -14.89 1.56 -12.69
CA VAL A 263 -14.43 2.42 -13.78
C VAL A 263 -13.11 3.04 -13.37
N THR A 264 -12.11 2.94 -14.25
CA THR A 264 -10.80 3.55 -14.04
C THR A 264 -10.64 4.79 -14.90
N SER A 265 -10.14 5.87 -14.32
CA SER A 265 -9.64 7.04 -15.04
C SER A 265 -8.20 7.30 -14.58
N THR A 266 -7.33 7.68 -15.52
CA THR A 266 -5.93 8.03 -15.22
C THR A 266 -5.66 9.41 -15.80
N PHE A 267 -4.95 10.24 -15.04
CA PHE A 267 -4.50 11.55 -15.50
C PHE A 267 -3.05 11.82 -15.07
N VAL A 268 -2.40 12.70 -15.80
CA VAL A 268 -1.00 13.07 -15.56
C VAL A 268 -0.94 14.26 -14.62
N VAL A 269 0.03 14.19 -13.71
CA VAL A 269 0.37 15.21 -12.75
C VAL A 269 1.81 15.66 -12.99
N ASN A 270 2.00 16.91 -13.37
CA ASN A 270 3.33 17.52 -13.53
C ASN A 270 3.60 18.46 -12.36
N VAL A 271 4.75 18.30 -11.71
CA VAL A 271 5.20 19.14 -10.59
C VAL A 271 6.49 19.84 -11.04
N SER A 272 6.47 21.17 -11.12
CA SER A 272 7.61 21.99 -11.57
C SER A 272 8.20 22.81 -10.41
N SER A 273 9.49 23.18 -10.51
CA SER A 273 10.12 24.11 -9.57
C SER A 273 9.67 25.55 -9.85
N SER A 274 9.44 26.34 -8.81
CA SER A 274 8.96 27.74 -8.90
C SER A 274 9.94 28.72 -9.55
N ALA A 275 11.14 28.29 -9.95
CA ALA A 275 12.20 29.15 -10.49
C ALA A 275 12.11 29.39 -12.02
N GLN A 276 11.15 28.80 -12.73
CA GLN A 276 11.07 28.84 -14.20
C GLN A 276 10.08 29.88 -14.76
N LEU A 277 9.85 31.01 -14.08
CA LEU A 277 9.09 32.15 -14.63
C LEU A 277 9.66 33.49 -14.13
N ALA A 278 10.89 33.82 -14.52
CA ALA A 278 11.29 35.22 -14.65
C ALA A 278 11.41 35.54 -16.15
N PRO A 279 10.78 36.61 -16.66
CA PRO A 279 10.97 37.00 -18.06
C PRO A 279 12.44 37.36 -18.29
N PRO A 280 13.01 37.06 -19.47
CA PRO A 280 14.40 37.37 -19.74
C PRO A 280 14.63 38.89 -19.62
N PRO A 281 15.74 39.33 -19.00
CA PRO A 281 16.08 40.75 -19.00
C PRO A 281 16.33 41.22 -20.44
N PRO A 282 15.98 42.47 -20.79
CA PRO A 282 16.17 42.98 -22.14
C PRO A 282 17.66 42.97 -22.51
N SER A 283 17.96 42.50 -23.71
CA SER A 283 19.32 42.40 -24.25
C SER A 283 19.91 43.80 -24.46
N SER A 284 20.77 44.27 -23.55
CA SER A 284 21.61 45.44 -23.78
C SER A 284 22.98 45.01 -24.31
N THR A 285 23.24 45.38 -25.56
CA THR A 285 24.50 45.23 -26.28
C THR A 285 25.57 46.17 -25.73
N THR A 286 26.56 45.66 -24.98
CA THR A 286 27.93 46.22 -24.93
C THR A 286 28.90 45.20 -24.30
N PRO A 287 30.04 44.83 -24.94
CA PRO A 287 31.04 43.99 -24.31
C PRO A 287 32.09 44.84 -23.57
N PRO A 288 32.41 44.57 -22.29
CA PRO A 288 33.65 45.03 -21.67
C PRO A 288 34.75 43.94 -21.80
N PRO A 289 36.04 44.32 -21.62
CA PRO A 289 37.18 43.56 -22.10
C PRO A 289 37.49 42.32 -21.26
N ALA A 290 38.19 41.40 -21.90
CA ALA A 290 38.66 40.14 -21.35
C ALA A 290 39.50 40.35 -20.09
N ASP A 291 39.02 39.81 -18.97
CA ASP A 291 39.84 39.54 -17.79
C ASP A 291 39.96 38.03 -17.59
N THR A 292 41.20 37.58 -17.66
CA THR A 292 41.67 36.24 -17.40
C THR A 292 41.39 35.84 -15.96
N THR A 293 40.36 35.04 -15.73
CA THR A 293 40.26 34.19 -14.53
C THR A 293 39.92 32.76 -14.93
N THR A 294 40.74 31.86 -14.40
CA THR A 294 40.72 30.41 -14.51
C THR A 294 39.30 29.83 -14.30
N PRO A 295 38.86 28.82 -15.09
CA PRO A 295 37.53 28.26 -14.93
C PRO A 295 37.37 27.59 -13.56
N GLN A 296 36.59 28.21 -12.69
CA GLN A 296 36.08 27.58 -11.47
C GLN A 296 34.94 26.65 -11.86
N ALA A 297 35.06 25.37 -11.51
CA ALA A 297 34.09 24.34 -11.83
C ALA A 297 32.67 24.75 -11.40
N THR A 298 31.81 25.00 -12.38
CA THR A 298 30.36 25.07 -12.21
C THR A 298 29.89 23.79 -11.53
N ALA A 299 29.05 23.94 -10.51
CA ALA A 299 28.37 22.83 -9.88
C ALA A 299 27.64 21.98 -10.95
N PRO A 300 27.65 20.64 -10.84
CA PRO A 300 26.92 19.77 -11.75
C PRO A 300 25.45 20.16 -11.87
N ALA A 301 24.94 20.24 -13.10
CA ALA A 301 23.50 20.24 -13.33
C ALA A 301 22.91 18.91 -12.80
N PRO A 302 21.67 18.87 -12.29
CA PRO A 302 21.07 17.63 -11.82
C PRO A 302 20.92 16.61 -12.96
N SER A 303 21.31 15.36 -12.70
CA SER A 303 21.20 14.21 -13.60
C SER A 303 19.89 14.17 -14.39
N VAL A 304 20.01 14.00 -15.70
CA VAL A 304 18.89 13.90 -16.66
C VAL A 304 18.44 12.44 -16.83
N LEU A 305 18.91 11.51 -15.98
CA LEU A 305 18.68 10.07 -16.11
C LEU A 305 17.67 9.55 -15.10
N VAL A 306 16.61 8.90 -15.62
CA VAL A 306 15.60 8.23 -14.79
C VAL A 306 15.90 6.72 -14.78
N PRO A 307 16.40 6.15 -13.67
CA PRO A 307 16.59 4.71 -13.55
C PRO A 307 15.29 3.98 -13.24
N SER A 308 15.09 2.83 -13.88
CA SER A 308 14.08 1.84 -13.46
C SER A 308 14.73 0.46 -13.36
N ALA A 309 14.20 -0.46 -12.55
CA ALA A 309 14.80 -1.78 -12.38
C ALA A 309 13.80 -2.92 -12.57
N ARG A 310 14.20 -3.96 -13.31
CA ARG A 310 13.44 -5.21 -13.46
C ARG A 310 14.36 -6.42 -13.21
N GLY A 311 13.83 -7.46 -12.58
CA GLY A 311 14.62 -8.66 -12.27
C GLY A 311 14.09 -9.45 -11.08
N SER A 312 14.63 -10.66 -10.91
CA SER A 312 14.31 -11.56 -9.80
C SER A 312 15.07 -11.12 -8.55
N LEU A 313 14.33 -10.69 -7.53
CA LEU A 313 14.86 -10.51 -6.18
C LEU A 313 14.24 -11.56 -5.27
N PRO A 314 15.02 -12.25 -4.42
CA PRO A 314 14.46 -13.07 -3.36
C PRO A 314 13.68 -12.18 -2.39
N SER A 315 12.49 -12.61 -1.99
CA SER A 315 11.67 -11.92 -0.98
C SER A 315 12.32 -11.95 0.41
N THR A 316 13.12 -12.97 0.70
CA THR A 316 13.82 -13.15 1.97
C THR A 316 15.28 -13.54 1.75
N VAL A 317 16.21 -12.92 2.49
CA VAL A 317 17.63 -13.25 2.48
C VAL A 317 18.17 -13.34 3.91
N VAL A 318 18.92 -14.41 4.19
CA VAL A 318 19.69 -14.54 5.44
C VAL A 318 21.08 -13.95 5.20
N VAL A 319 21.52 -13.03 6.07
CA VAL A 319 22.86 -12.43 5.93
C VAL A 319 23.96 -13.48 5.99
N GLY A 320 24.99 -13.35 5.16
CA GLY A 320 26.08 -14.31 5.05
C GLY A 320 25.74 -15.64 4.36
N GLN A 321 24.49 -15.88 3.95
CA GLN A 321 24.13 -17.02 3.09
C GLN A 321 24.14 -16.63 1.61
N ARG A 322 24.38 -17.63 0.74
CA ARG A 322 24.31 -17.43 -0.72
C ARG A 322 22.87 -17.05 -1.11
N ALA A 323 22.73 -15.93 -1.82
CA ALA A 323 21.48 -15.42 -2.35
C ALA A 323 21.70 -14.91 -3.77
N ARG A 324 20.76 -15.20 -4.67
CA ARG A 324 20.81 -14.74 -6.06
C ARG A 324 20.12 -13.39 -6.19
N ILE A 325 20.83 -12.31 -5.85
CA ILE A 325 20.32 -10.94 -5.94
C ILE A 325 20.73 -10.38 -7.29
N GLN A 326 19.78 -10.34 -8.24
CA GLN A 326 20.04 -9.90 -9.61
C GLN A 326 19.00 -8.88 -10.08
N GLN A 327 19.45 -7.70 -10.48
CA GLN A 327 18.61 -6.63 -11.01
C GLN A 327 19.15 -6.14 -12.36
N THR A 328 18.25 -5.89 -13.31
CA THR A 328 18.57 -5.21 -14.57
C THR A 328 18.02 -3.80 -14.48
N VAL A 329 18.91 -2.82 -14.49
CA VAL A 329 18.60 -1.40 -14.43
C VAL A 329 18.51 -0.86 -15.85
N PHE A 330 17.44 -0.14 -16.15
CA PHE A 330 17.20 0.57 -17.40
C PHE A 330 17.41 2.06 -17.14
N LEU A 331 18.30 2.66 -17.92
CA LEU A 331 18.60 4.10 -17.87
C LEU A 331 17.94 4.75 -19.09
N THR A 332 17.14 5.79 -18.84
CA THR A 332 16.48 6.58 -19.88
C THR A 332 16.91 8.05 -19.75
N PRO A 333 17.54 8.64 -20.77
CA PRO A 333 17.84 10.07 -20.79
C PRO A 333 16.57 10.89 -21.05
N ALA A 334 16.33 11.95 -20.28
CA ALA A 334 15.12 12.78 -20.38
C ALA A 334 15.15 13.78 -21.55
N THR A 335 16.32 14.26 -21.97
CA THR A 335 16.50 15.08 -23.19
C THR A 335 17.95 15.03 -23.66
N SER A 336 18.23 14.57 -24.88
CA SER A 336 19.54 14.77 -25.50
C SER A 336 19.45 14.86 -27.02
N SER A 337 20.00 15.92 -27.61
CA SER A 337 20.22 16.00 -29.06
C SER A 337 21.41 15.11 -29.45
N GLY A 338 21.15 13.81 -29.65
CA GLY A 338 22.14 12.83 -30.11
C GLY A 338 22.40 11.67 -29.13
N THR A 339 23.30 10.76 -29.53
CA THR A 339 23.77 9.64 -28.70
C THR A 339 24.99 10.06 -27.90
N VAL A 340 24.93 9.99 -26.57
CA VAL A 340 26.04 10.30 -25.66
C VAL A 340 26.55 9.00 -25.03
N SER A 341 27.86 8.74 -25.10
CA SER A 341 28.49 7.63 -24.38
C SER A 341 29.12 8.17 -23.10
N GLN A 342 28.68 7.69 -21.94
CA GLN A 342 29.22 8.11 -20.65
C GLN A 342 29.37 6.95 -19.66
N THR A 343 30.24 7.13 -18.66
CA THR A 343 30.51 6.12 -17.62
C THR A 343 29.58 6.35 -16.44
N GLU A 344 28.62 5.45 -16.23
CA GLU A 344 27.68 5.54 -15.11
C GLU A 344 28.05 4.60 -13.97
N GLN A 345 27.91 5.08 -12.72
CA GLN A 345 27.97 4.22 -11.54
C GLN A 345 26.56 3.84 -11.10
N VAL A 346 26.21 2.57 -11.24
CA VAL A 346 24.91 2.05 -10.81
C VAL A 346 25.06 1.25 -9.52
N THR A 347 24.28 1.59 -8.50
CA THR A 347 24.33 1.01 -7.16
C THR A 347 22.96 0.47 -6.73
N LEU A 348 22.90 -0.78 -6.29
CA LEU A 348 21.74 -1.38 -5.62
C LEU A 348 21.85 -1.12 -4.11
N ARG A 349 20.81 -0.58 -3.48
CA ARG A 349 20.80 -0.23 -2.05
C ARG A 349 19.60 -0.81 -1.33
N LEU A 350 19.74 -1.04 -0.03
CA LEU A 350 18.66 -1.38 0.89
C LEU A 350 18.44 -0.22 1.84
N SER A 351 17.19 0.17 2.01
CA SER A 351 16.84 1.25 2.92
C SER A 351 15.60 0.89 3.72
N LYS A 352 15.55 1.30 4.99
CA LYS A 352 14.31 1.20 5.79
C LYS A 352 13.27 2.23 5.38
N SER A 353 13.66 3.19 4.52
CA SER A 353 12.79 4.19 3.93
C SER A 353 12.79 4.07 2.40
N PRO A 354 11.63 4.20 1.73
CA PRO A 354 11.54 4.22 0.26
C PRO A 354 12.28 5.41 -0.37
N THR A 355 12.54 6.49 0.37
CA THR A 355 13.21 7.70 -0.14
C THR A 355 14.73 7.66 -0.02
N GLY A 356 15.31 6.63 0.60
CA GLY A 356 16.76 6.48 0.77
C GLY A 356 17.42 7.50 1.72
N SER A 357 16.63 8.32 2.42
CA SER A 357 17.11 9.38 3.29
C SER A 357 17.68 8.82 4.61
N THR A 358 19.00 8.62 4.60
CA THR A 358 19.90 8.29 5.72
C THR A 358 19.91 6.80 6.13
N GLY A 359 21.08 6.15 6.00
CA GLY A 359 21.31 4.76 6.42
C GLY A 359 21.14 3.68 5.34
N ALA A 360 20.99 4.06 4.06
CA ALA A 360 20.84 3.10 2.96
C ALA A 360 22.14 2.31 2.69
N ILE A 361 22.05 0.98 2.74
CA ILE A 361 23.17 0.04 2.68
C ILE A 361 23.39 -0.43 1.23
N THR A 362 24.59 -0.28 0.72
CA THR A 362 24.96 -0.75 -0.63
C THR A 362 25.08 -2.27 -0.68
N VAL A 363 24.36 -2.91 -1.61
CA VAL A 363 24.34 -4.36 -1.83
C VAL A 363 25.22 -4.76 -3.02
N ALA A 364 25.12 -4.01 -4.11
CA ALA A 364 25.90 -4.24 -5.32
C ALA A 364 26.21 -2.88 -5.96
N ARG A 365 27.37 -2.76 -6.59
CA ARG A 365 27.77 -1.58 -7.34
C ARG A 365 28.51 -2.02 -8.59
N THR A 366 28.24 -1.36 -9.71
CA THR A 366 28.99 -1.55 -10.95
C THR A 366 29.19 -0.20 -11.64
N THR A 367 30.26 -0.09 -12.40
CA THR A 367 30.54 1.05 -13.26
C THR A 367 30.45 0.56 -14.70
N ALA A 368 29.59 1.17 -15.51
CA ALA A 368 29.31 0.72 -16.87
C ALA A 368 29.36 1.89 -17.85
N GLN A 369 29.98 1.69 -19.00
CA GLN A 369 29.83 2.58 -20.14
C GLN A 369 28.45 2.36 -20.77
N VAL A 370 27.67 3.43 -20.87
CA VAL A 370 26.31 3.39 -21.41
C VAL A 370 26.16 4.37 -22.56
N ASN A 371 25.51 3.90 -23.62
CA ASN A 371 25.13 4.73 -24.75
C ASN A 371 23.70 5.23 -24.51
N LEU A 372 23.56 6.52 -24.29
CA LEU A 372 22.29 7.18 -24.00
C LEU A 372 21.79 7.81 -25.29
N THR A 373 20.67 7.29 -25.81
CA THR A 373 19.97 7.84 -26.97
C THR A 373 18.56 8.18 -26.54
N GLU A 374 18.05 9.34 -26.93
CA GLU A 374 16.67 9.77 -26.66
C GLU A 374 15.65 8.68 -27.03
N GLY A 375 14.73 8.39 -26.12
CA GLY A 375 13.69 7.36 -26.28
C GLY A 375 14.18 5.90 -26.22
N LYS A 376 15.48 5.64 -26.04
CA LYS A 376 16.04 4.28 -25.91
C LYS A 376 16.53 4.00 -24.50
N GLN A 377 16.34 2.76 -24.06
CA GLN A 377 16.78 2.30 -22.74
C GLN A 377 18.13 1.58 -22.83
N SER A 378 19.08 2.01 -22.01
CA SER A 378 20.35 1.31 -21.80
C SER A 378 20.27 0.37 -20.60
N ARG A 379 20.84 -0.83 -20.71
CA ARG A 379 20.69 -1.91 -19.71
C ARG A 379 21.99 -2.13 -18.93
N VAL A 380 21.91 -2.07 -17.60
CA VAL A 380 23.02 -2.39 -16.69
C VAL A 380 22.60 -3.51 -15.74
N LYS A 381 23.41 -4.56 -15.62
CA LYS A 381 23.12 -5.69 -14.72
C LYS A 381 23.86 -5.53 -13.39
N LEU A 382 23.12 -5.62 -12.29
CA LEU A 382 23.64 -5.66 -10.93
C LEU A 382 23.50 -7.08 -10.38
N LEU A 383 24.58 -7.60 -9.78
CA LEU A 383 24.63 -8.92 -9.18
C LEU A 383 25.30 -8.86 -7.81
N ALA A 384 24.63 -9.40 -6.79
CA ALA A 384 25.24 -9.77 -5.52
C ALA A 384 24.98 -11.26 -5.23
N ARG A 385 26.00 -11.97 -4.76
CA ARG A 385 25.94 -13.41 -4.45
C ARG A 385 25.54 -13.70 -3.00
N GLN A 386 25.59 -12.69 -2.12
CA GLN A 386 25.23 -12.75 -0.70
C GLN A 386 25.10 -11.32 -0.15
N LEU A 387 24.36 -11.16 0.96
CA LEU A 387 24.34 -9.92 1.74
C LEU A 387 25.42 -9.94 2.83
N ASN A 388 26.03 -8.78 3.06
CA ASN A 388 27.01 -8.61 4.13
C ASN A 388 26.39 -8.91 5.50
N THR A 389 27.12 -9.60 6.37
CA THR A 389 26.71 -9.92 7.76
C THR A 389 26.45 -8.69 8.62
N SER A 390 26.96 -7.52 8.22
CA SER A 390 26.71 -6.24 8.90
C SER A 390 25.34 -5.63 8.61
N VAL A 391 24.55 -6.18 7.68
CA VAL A 391 23.19 -5.70 7.39
C VAL A 391 22.27 -6.15 8.54
N PRO A 392 21.62 -5.22 9.28
CA PRO A 392 20.70 -5.60 10.35
C PRO A 392 19.49 -6.38 9.81
N ALA A 393 18.89 -7.20 10.67
CA ALA A 393 17.63 -7.84 10.33
C ALA A 393 16.50 -6.80 10.24
N GLY A 394 15.56 -7.02 9.33
CA GLY A 394 14.43 -6.11 9.10
C GLY A 394 13.92 -6.15 7.67
N ILE A 395 12.87 -5.39 7.40
CA ILE A 395 12.31 -5.22 6.06
C ILE A 395 12.93 -3.98 5.44
N TYR A 396 13.42 -4.11 4.21
CA TYR A 396 14.08 -3.04 3.49
C TYR A 396 13.41 -2.82 2.14
N HIS A 397 13.25 -1.56 1.76
CA HIS A 397 13.00 -1.12 0.40
C HIS A 397 14.27 -1.32 -0.43
N VAL A 398 14.09 -1.85 -1.63
CA VAL A 398 15.19 -2.05 -2.57
C VAL A 398 15.25 -0.86 -3.52
N LEU A 399 16.30 -0.06 -3.36
CA LEU A 399 16.53 1.15 -4.14
C LEU A 399 17.61 0.91 -5.19
N VAL A 400 17.51 1.61 -6.31
CA VAL A 400 18.59 1.70 -7.29
C VAL A 400 19.02 3.15 -7.42
N SER A 401 20.31 3.38 -7.25
CA SER A 401 20.95 4.68 -7.44
C SER A 401 21.81 4.66 -8.69
N VAL A 402 21.78 5.73 -9.46
CA VAL A 402 22.69 6.01 -10.58
C VAL A 402 23.44 7.27 -10.24
N THR A 403 24.76 7.21 -10.30
CA THR A 403 25.65 8.34 -10.07
C THR A 403 26.38 8.67 -11.36
N ASP A 404 26.09 9.85 -11.89
CA ASP A 404 26.66 10.38 -13.12
C ASP A 404 28.15 10.76 -12.91
N PRO A 405 28.96 10.91 -13.98
CA PRO A 405 30.37 11.31 -13.89
C PRO A 405 30.60 12.62 -13.13
N ASP A 406 29.61 13.50 -13.12
CA ASP A 406 29.65 14.79 -12.43
C ASP A 406 29.37 14.68 -10.92
N GLY A 407 29.06 13.47 -10.43
CA GLY A 407 28.80 13.16 -9.02
C GLY A 407 27.34 13.32 -8.59
N SER A 408 26.46 13.80 -9.47
CA SER A 408 25.02 13.84 -9.21
C SER A 408 24.46 12.42 -9.15
N THR A 409 23.51 12.17 -8.22
CA THR A 409 22.99 10.83 -7.96
C THR A 409 21.46 10.82 -7.95
N THR A 410 20.87 10.02 -8.82
CA THR A 410 19.42 9.76 -8.84
C THR A 410 19.11 8.43 -8.19
N THR A 411 18.22 8.39 -7.20
CA THR A 411 17.80 7.15 -6.51
C THR A 411 16.31 6.91 -6.67
N VAL A 412 15.93 5.70 -7.06
CA VAL A 412 14.54 5.28 -7.27
C VAL A 412 14.24 4.04 -6.44
N ASP A 413 13.09 4.01 -5.77
CA ASP A 413 12.55 2.79 -5.17
C ASP A 413 12.01 1.87 -6.28
N THR A 414 12.43 0.62 -6.25
CA THR A 414 11.95 -0.38 -7.20
C THR A 414 10.53 -0.87 -6.91
N GLY A 415 9.93 -0.42 -5.80
CA GLY A 415 8.63 -0.89 -5.30
C GLY A 415 8.70 -2.30 -4.70
N LYS A 416 9.92 -2.85 -4.57
CA LYS A 416 10.17 -4.18 -4.02
C LYS A 416 10.73 -4.05 -2.62
N THR A 417 10.21 -4.85 -1.72
CA THR A 417 10.77 -5.05 -0.40
C THR A 417 11.56 -6.35 -0.33
N MET A 418 12.53 -6.39 0.56
CA MET A 418 13.32 -7.57 0.86
C MET A 418 13.46 -7.71 2.37
N THR A 419 13.09 -8.88 2.89
CA THR A 419 13.23 -9.22 4.30
C THR A 419 14.63 -9.77 4.55
N VAL A 420 15.38 -9.09 5.42
CA VAL A 420 16.71 -9.52 5.86
C VAL A 420 16.59 -10.22 7.20
N LEU A 421 17.08 -11.45 7.27
CA LEU A 421 17.14 -12.24 8.50
C LEU A 421 18.57 -12.31 9.03
N ALA A 422 18.72 -12.30 10.36
CA ALA A 422 20.00 -12.51 11.02
C ALA A 422 20.55 -13.91 10.71
N ALA A 423 21.88 -14.03 10.65
CA ALA A 423 22.52 -15.34 10.56
C ALA A 423 22.17 -16.15 11.82
N ARG A 424 21.71 -17.39 11.65
CA ARG A 424 21.53 -18.29 12.80
C ARG A 424 22.89 -18.51 13.47
N PRO A 425 23.00 -18.46 14.81
CA PRO A 425 24.24 -18.84 15.47
C PRO A 425 24.58 -20.27 15.06
N LYS A 426 25.83 -20.50 14.64
CA LYS A 426 26.31 -21.87 14.45
C LYS A 426 26.08 -22.61 15.76
N ALA A 427 25.31 -23.71 15.71
CA ALA A 427 25.22 -24.62 16.83
C ALA A 427 26.66 -24.95 17.25
N ALA A 428 26.99 -24.72 18.52
CA ALA A 428 28.28 -25.12 19.06
C ALA A 428 28.46 -26.61 18.75
N SER A 429 29.45 -26.91 17.92
CA SER A 429 29.86 -28.27 17.65
C SER A 429 30.21 -28.90 19.00
N LYS A 430 29.36 -29.81 19.50
CA LYS A 430 29.75 -30.72 20.57
C LYS A 430 30.94 -31.52 20.02
N ARG A 431 32.13 -31.19 20.49
CA ARG A 431 33.30 -32.06 20.43
C ARG A 431 33.32 -32.89 21.69
#